data_AF-A0A966L4I3-F1
#
_entry.id   AF-A0A966L4I3-F1
#
_cell.length_a   1.000
_cell.length_b   1.000
_cell.length_c   1.000
_cell.angle_alpha   90.00
_cell.angle_beta   90.00
_cell.angle_gamma   90.00
#
_symmetry.space_group_name_H-M   'P 1'
#
loop_
_entity.id
_entity.type
_entity.pdbx_description
1 polymer ?
#
loop_
_entity_poly.entity_id
_entity_poly.type
_entity_poly.pdbx_seq_one_letter_code
_entity_poly.pdbx_strand_id
1 'polypeptide(L)' 'MIVLEMKAVVKPSQCSAIDEAIRTVQFIRNKALRLWMDAKKEDKIDKYSLNKYCAVLAKQFKFVDTLNSTARQASAERA' A
#
# COMPACT_ATOMS: atom_id res chain seq x y z
N MET A 1 24.43 26.75 4.06
CA MET A 1 23.30 25.85 4.38
C MET A 1 23.87 24.70 5.20
N ILE A 2 23.47 24.57 6.47
CA ILE A 2 23.90 23.44 7.30
C ILE A 2 22.92 22.30 7.03
N VAL A 3 23.43 21.16 6.57
CA VAL A 3 22.65 19.92 6.41
C VAL A 3 23.07 18.99 7.53
N LEU A 4 22.09 18.57 8.34
CA LEU A 4 22.29 17.58 9.39
C LEU A 4 21.72 16.26 8.88
N GLU A 5 22.59 15.27 8.67
CA GLU A 5 22.20 13.92 8.26
C GLU A 5 22.24 12.99 9.48
N MET A 6 21.16 12.24 9.67
CA MET A 6 21.02 11.22 10.70
C MET A 6 20.35 9.99 10.10
N LYS A 7 20.84 8.80 10.47
CA LYS A 7 20.15 7.54 10.18
C LYS A 7 19.03 7.31 11.20
N ALA A 8 17.91 6.75 10.76
CA ALA A 8 16.86 6.33 11.67
C ALA A 8 17.40 5.26 12.64
N VAL A 9 17.32 5.53 13.94
CA VAL A 9 17.66 4.56 15.00
C VAL A 9 16.34 4.00 15.51
N VAL A 10 16.11 2.71 15.24
CA VAL A 10 14.85 2.03 15.56
C VAL A 10 15.07 0.88 16.54
N LYS A 11 14.08 0.62 17.38
CA LYS A 11 14.04 -0.58 18.23
C LYS A 11 13.76 -1.82 17.36
N PRO A 12 14.13 -3.04 17.80
CA PRO A 12 13.85 -4.28 17.05
C PRO A 12 12.37 -4.47 16.68
N SER A 13 11.45 -4.09 17.58
CA SER A 13 10.00 -4.15 17.32
C SER A 13 9.55 -3.17 16.24
N GLN A 14 10.15 -1.98 16.18
CA GLN A 14 9.86 -0.98 15.15
C GLN A 14 10.41 -1.43 13.79
N CYS A 15 11.61 -2.04 13.76
CA CYS A 15 12.17 -2.63 12.54
C CYS A 15 11.22 -3.68 11.96
N SER A 16 10.73 -4.60 12.81
CA SER A 16 9.77 -5.63 12.42
C SER A 16 8.46 -5.04 11.89
N ALA A 17 7.91 -4.02 12.56
CA ALA A 17 6.69 -3.34 12.12
C ALA A 17 6.87 -2.62 10.77
N ILE A 18 8.06 -2.04 10.52
CA ILE A 18 8.39 -1.43 9.22
C ILE A 18 8.43 -2.50 8.13
N ASP A 19 9.09 -3.64 8.38
CA ASP A 19 9.15 -4.74 7.42
C ASP A 19 7.76 -5.31 7.09
N GLU A 20 6.90 -5.48 8.10
CA GLU A 20 5.51 -5.87 7.92
C GLU A 20 4.73 -4.84 7.09
N ALA A 21 4.88 -3.54 7.40
CA ALA A 21 4.25 -2.49 6.63
C ALA A 21 4.70 -2.48 5.16
N ILE A 22 5.99 -2.67 4.90
CA ILE A 22 6.55 -2.77 3.53
C ILE A 22 5.93 -3.95 2.78
N ARG A 23 5.82 -5.12 3.41
CA ARG A 23 5.18 -6.30 2.83
C ARG A 23 3.70 -6.03 2.50
N THR A 24 2.98 -5.38 3.40
CA THR A 24 1.57 -5.01 3.20
C THR A 24 1.39 -4.02 2.05
N VAL A 25 2.24 -2.98 1.97
CA VAL A 25 2.25 -2.00 0.86
C VAL A 25 2.48 -2.70 -0.48
N GLN A 26 3.47 -3.60 -0.55
CA GLN A 26 3.76 -4.38 -1.76
C GLN A 26 2.58 -5.29 -2.16
N PHE A 27 1.94 -5.93 -1.19
CA PHE A 27 0.75 -6.75 -1.44
C PHE A 27 -0.38 -5.94 -2.06
N ILE A 28 -0.71 -4.77 -1.48
CA ILE A 28 -1.76 -3.88 -2.00
C ILE A 28 -1.44 -3.45 -3.43
N ARG A 29 -0.21 -2.98 -3.68
CA ARG A 29 0.25 -2.58 -5.00
C ARG A 29 0.10 -3.71 -6.03
N ASN A 30 0.57 -4.91 -5.69
CA ASN A 30 0.52 -6.06 -6.60
C ASN A 30 -0.93 -6.49 -6.89
N LYS A 31 -1.84 -6.39 -5.92
CA LYS A 31 -3.27 -6.65 -6.12
C LYS A 31 -3.92 -5.58 -7.00
N ALA A 32 -3.59 -4.30 -6.79
CA ALA A 32 -4.08 -3.22 -7.64
C ALA A 32 -3.57 -3.35 -9.09
N LEU A 33 -2.28 -3.66 -9.28
CA LEU A 33 -1.70 -3.97 -10.60
C LEU A 33 -2.42 -5.12 -11.28
N ARG A 34 -2.64 -6.24 -10.56
CA ARG A 34 -3.35 -7.39 -11.09
C ARG A 34 -4.77 -7.03 -11.54
N LEU A 35 -5.50 -6.28 -10.71
CA LEU A 35 -6.84 -5.80 -11.06
C LEU A 35 -6.83 -4.96 -12.34
N TRP A 36 -5.86 -4.07 -12.49
CA TRP A 36 -5.73 -3.23 -13.69
C TRP A 36 -5.38 -4.05 -14.93
N MET A 37 -4.46 -5.02 -14.82
CA MET A 37 -4.05 -5.87 -15.92
C MET A 37 -5.17 -6.81 -16.42
N ASP A 38 -5.97 -7.31 -15.50
CA ASP A 38 -7.06 -8.26 -15.81
C ASP A 38 -8.34 -7.53 -16.29
N ALA A 39 -8.41 -6.20 -16.16
CA ALA A 39 -9.57 -5.40 -16.54
C ALA A 39 -9.73 -5.24 -18.06
N LYS A 40 -10.96 -5.37 -18.54
CA LYS A 40 -11.34 -5.02 -19.91
C LYS A 40 -11.55 -3.52 -20.04
N LYS A 41 -11.55 -3.01 -21.28
CA LYS A 41 -11.85 -1.59 -21.54
C LYS A 41 -13.24 -1.17 -21.04
N GLU A 42 -14.21 -2.09 -21.06
CA GLU A 42 -15.56 -1.82 -20.55
C GLU A 42 -15.62 -1.59 -19.03
N ASP A 43 -14.67 -2.15 -18.27
CA ASP A 43 -14.66 -2.11 -16.80
C ASP A 43 -14.30 -0.72 -16.26
N LYS A 44 -13.75 0.16 -17.12
CA LYS A 44 -13.38 1.55 -16.79
C LYS A 44 -12.53 1.66 -15.51
N ILE A 45 -11.60 0.72 -15.32
CA ILE A 45 -10.67 0.75 -14.19
C ILE A 45 -9.70 1.92 -14.36
N ASP A 46 -9.89 2.94 -13.53
CA ASP A 46 -9.09 4.15 -13.44
C ASP A 46 -8.41 4.27 -12.05
N LYS A 47 -7.65 5.35 -11.83
CA LYS A 47 -6.95 5.56 -10.54
C LYS A 47 -7.91 5.57 -9.34
N TYR A 48 -9.12 6.09 -9.52
CA TYR A 48 -10.10 6.18 -8.44
C TYR A 48 -10.66 4.81 -8.09
N SER A 49 -10.83 3.95 -9.09
CA SER A 49 -11.22 2.55 -8.92
C SER A 49 -10.15 1.78 -8.15
N LEU A 50 -8.87 1.96 -8.49
CA LEU A 50 -7.75 1.35 -7.74
C LEU A 50 -7.68 1.84 -6.29
N ASN A 51 -7.91 3.14 -6.05
CA ASN A 51 -7.98 3.69 -4.69
C ASN A 51 -9.15 3.09 -3.88
N LYS A 52 -10.33 2.92 -4.48
CA LYS A 52 -11.46 2.28 -3.80
C LYS A 52 -11.17 0.80 -3.51
N TYR A 53 -10.43 0.13 -4.39
CA TYR A 53 -10.06 -1.27 -4.22
C TYR A 53 -9.23 -1.52 -2.95
N CYS A 54 -8.42 -0.56 -2.50
CA CYS A 54 -7.66 -0.74 -1.24
C CYS A 54 -8.57 -0.89 0.00
N ALA A 55 -9.78 -0.33 -0.02
CA ALA A 55 -10.77 -0.52 1.05
C ALA A 55 -11.40 -1.92 1.01
N VAL A 56 -11.57 -2.48 -0.19
CA VAL A 56 -12.02 -3.87 -0.37
C VAL A 56 -10.96 -4.83 0.17
N LEU A 57 -9.68 -4.60 -0.15
CA LEU A 57 -8.57 -5.40 0.35
C LEU A 57 -8.48 -5.39 1.89
N ALA A 58 -8.66 -4.24 2.54
CA ALA A 58 -8.65 -4.17 3.99
C ALA A 58 -9.80 -4.96 4.65
N LYS A 59 -10.99 -4.96 4.04
CA LYS A 59 -12.11 -5.79 4.52
C LYS A 59 -11.86 -7.28 4.35
N GLN A 60 -11.10 -7.68 3.33
CA GLN A 60 -10.78 -9.09 3.05
C GLN A 60 -9.59 -9.61 3.84
N PHE A 61 -8.60 -8.77 4.09
CA PHE A 61 -7.32 -9.15 4.68
C PHE A 61 -7.05 -8.34 5.93
N LYS A 62 -7.15 -8.99 7.11
CA LYS A 62 -6.97 -8.33 8.41
C LYS A 62 -5.61 -7.63 8.55
N PHE A 63 -4.54 -8.18 7.97
CA PHE A 63 -3.20 -7.57 7.97
C PHE A 63 -3.09 -6.33 7.06
N VAL A 64 -4.01 -6.15 6.12
CA VAL A 64 -4.09 -4.92 5.30
C VAL A 64 -4.78 -3.83 6.10
N ASP A 65 -5.78 -4.19 6.92
CA ASP A 65 -6.50 -3.23 7.76
C ASP A 65 -5.66 -2.63 8.89
N THR A 66 -4.56 -3.28 9.29
CA THR A 66 -3.60 -2.70 10.25
C THR A 66 -2.87 -1.49 9.68
N LEU A 67 -2.87 -1.31 8.35
CA LEU A 67 -2.32 -0.13 7.68
C LEU A 67 -3.40 0.95 7.54
N ASN A 68 -3.06 2.19 7.89
CA ASN A 68 -4.01 3.31 7.78
C ASN A 68 -4.47 3.55 6.32
N SER A 69 -5.63 4.19 6.16
CA SER A 69 -6.27 4.38 4.86
C SER A 69 -5.40 5.14 3.85
N THR A 70 -4.71 6.19 4.29
CA THR A 70 -3.85 7.00 3.42
C THR A 70 -2.68 6.19 2.86
N ALA A 71 -2.03 5.40 3.71
CA ALA A 71 -0.94 4.53 3.29
C ALA A 71 -1.42 3.42 2.34
N ARG A 72 -2.62 2.88 2.55
CA ARG A 72 -3.24 1.91 1.62
C ARG A 72 -3.54 2.53 0.26
N GLN A 73 -4.08 3.75 0.22
CA GLN A 73 -4.36 4.48 -1.02
C GLN A 73 -3.07 4.78 -1.78
N ALA A 74 -2.07 5.38 -1.11
CA ALA A 74 -0.77 5.65 -1.70
C ALA A 74 -0.06 4.38 -2.22
N SER A 75 -0.34 3.21 -1.62
CA SER A 75 0.16 1.92 -2.12
C SER A 75 -0.51 1.49 -3.42
N ALA A 76 -1.83 1.68 -3.52
CA ALA A 76 -2.60 1.35 -4.71
C ALA A 76 -2.32 2.31 -5.88
N GLU A 77 -2.03 3.58 -5.61
CA GLU A 77 -1.68 4.58 -6.64
C GLU A 77 -0.30 4.37 -7.27
N ARG A 78 0.54 3.52 -6.67
CA ARG A 78 1.86 3.12 -7.20
C ARG A 78 1.79 1.90 -8.12
N ALA A 79 0.60 1.38 -8.37
CA ALA A 79 0.32 0.41 -9.42
C ALA A 79 0.21 1.15 -10.76
#